data_AF-A0A935LT00-F1
#
_entry.id   AF-A0A935LT00-F1
#
_cell.length_a   1.000
_cell.length_b   1.000
_cell.length_c   1.000
_cell.angle_alpha   90.00
_cell.angle_beta   90.00
_cell.angle_gamma   90.00
#
_symmetry.space_group_name_H-M   'P 1'
#
loop_
_entity.id
_entity.type
_entity.pdbx_description
1 polymer ?
#
loop_
_entity_poly.entity_id
_entity_poly.type
_entity_poly.pdbx_seq_one_letter_code
_entity_poly.pdbx_strand_id
1 'polypeptide(L)'
;MYKTTDGGYNWKRENSGSSTSIIFSIEAYNDSVIWASRGNGTIIHTVNGGQTYIKKLNSFQTAIYKLCQNYPNPFNPTTILNLQFRKIILLV
;
A
#
# COMPACT_ATOMS: atom_id res chain seq x y z
N MET A 1 -8.31 8.49 -9.63
CA MET A 1 -7.91 9.90 -9.41
C MET A 1 -7.00 10.31 -10.57
N TYR A 2 -7.00 11.58 -11.00
CA TYR A 2 -6.05 12.08 -12.01
C TYR A 2 -5.14 13.12 -11.37
N LYS A 3 -3.86 13.12 -11.75
CA LYS A 3 -2.83 14.05 -11.28
C LYS A 3 -2.10 14.67 -12.47
N THR A 4 -1.76 15.95 -12.34
CA THR A 4 -0.87 16.67 -13.26
C THR A 4 0.37 17.12 -12.48
N THR A 5 1.49 17.27 -13.19
CA THR A 5 2.73 17.89 -12.67
C THR A 5 3.18 19.06 -13.55
N ASP A 6 2.34 19.48 -14.50
CA ASP A 6 2.65 20.49 -15.50
C ASP A 6 1.51 21.52 -15.58
N GLY A 7 0.92 21.88 -14.44
CA GLY A 7 -0.12 22.92 -14.38
C GLY A 7 -1.41 22.57 -15.13
N GLY A 8 -1.66 21.29 -15.42
CA GLY A 8 -2.89 20.82 -16.06
C GLY A 8 -2.79 20.58 -17.55
N TYR A 9 -1.61 20.71 -18.18
CA TYR A 9 -1.43 20.37 -19.59
C TYR A 9 -1.56 18.87 -19.84
N ASN A 10 -1.07 18.03 -18.92
CA ASN A 10 -1.19 16.58 -18.98
C ASN A 10 -1.71 15.99 -17.67
N TRP A 11 -2.63 15.04 -17.80
CA TRP A 11 -3.25 14.33 -16.67
C TRP A 11 -2.92 12.84 -16.73
N LYS A 12 -2.29 12.34 -15.67
CA LYS A 12 -2.03 10.90 -15.49
C LYS A 12 -3.04 10.32 -14.53
N ARG A 13 -3.58 9.15 -14.89
CA ARG A 13 -4.49 8.39 -14.02
C ARG A 13 -3.67 7.69 -12.94
N GLU A 14 -3.83 8.13 -11.69
CA GLU A 14 -3.28 7.44 -10.54
C GLU A 14 -4.22 6.31 -10.14
N ASN A 15 -3.66 5.10 -10.07
CA ASN A 15 -4.39 3.85 -9.90
C ASN A 15 -4.76 3.66 -8.42
N SER A 16 -5.66 4.50 -7.91
CA SER A 16 -6.31 4.29 -6.62
C SER A 16 -7.26 3.11 -6.79
N GLY A 17 -6.92 1.95 -6.21
CA GLY A 17 -7.76 0.75 -6.23
C GLY A 17 -9.23 1.08 -6.01
N SER A 18 -10.12 0.32 -6.66
CA SER A 18 -11.56 0.58 -6.78
C SER A 18 -12.19 1.05 -5.46
N SER A 19 -12.24 2.36 -5.23
CA SER A 19 -13.00 2.94 -4.14
C SER A 19 -14.30 3.43 -4.75
N THR A 20 -15.37 2.66 -4.57
CA THR A 20 -16.74 3.00 -4.95
C THR A 20 -17.30 4.19 -4.15
N SER A 21 -16.55 4.72 -3.19
CA SER A 21 -16.98 5.82 -2.32
C SER A 21 -16.73 7.20 -2.94
N ILE A 22 -17.82 7.95 -3.08
CA ILE A 22 -17.89 9.33 -3.56
C ILE A 22 -16.99 10.23 -2.69
N ILE A 23 -16.23 11.11 -3.36
CA ILE A 23 -15.48 12.23 -2.75
C ILE A 23 -16.34 13.48 -2.94
N PHE A 24 -16.59 14.23 -1.86
CA PHE A 24 -17.43 15.44 -1.90
C PHE A 24 -16.61 16.72 -2.11
N SER A 25 -15.42 16.79 -1.53
CA SER A 25 -14.49 17.91 -1.69
C SER A 25 -13.05 17.41 -1.66
N ILE A 26 -12.17 18.15 -2.33
CA ILE A 26 -10.72 17.94 -2.31
C ILE A 26 -10.01 19.29 -2.23
N GLU A 27 -9.01 19.39 -1.37
CA GLU A 27 -8.19 20.59 -1.21
C GLU A 27 -6.73 20.20 -1.04
N ALA A 28 -5.84 20.88 -1.77
CA ALA A 28 -4.40 20.64 -1.73
C ALA A 28 -3.70 21.86 -1.11
N TYR A 29 -2.92 21.64 -0.06
CA TYR A 29 -2.02 22.67 0.46
C TYR A 29 -0.75 22.76 -0.38
N ASN A 30 -0.26 21.62 -0.88
CA ASN A 30 0.80 21.53 -1.87
C ASN A 30 0.73 20.18 -2.62
N ASP A 31 1.70 19.90 -3.49
CA ASP A 31 1.75 18.69 -4.33
C ASP A 31 1.77 17.36 -3.57
N SER A 32 2.10 17.41 -2.28
CA SER A 32 2.24 16.25 -1.40
C SER A 32 1.10 16.15 -0.38
N VAL A 33 0.63 17.29 0.15
CA VAL A 33 -0.37 17.35 1.21
C VAL A 33 -1.74 17.72 0.64
N ILE A 34 -2.64 16.74 0.64
CA ILE A 34 -3.98 16.85 0.07
C ILE A 34 -5.00 16.25 1.04
N TRP A 35 -6.11 16.94 1.26
CA TRP A 35 -7.26 16.45 2.03
C TRP A 35 -8.44 16.22 1.10
N ALA A 36 -9.27 15.24 1.45
CA ALA A 36 -10.54 15.01 0.80
C ALA A 36 -11.61 14.60 1.82
N SER A 37 -12.85 15.01 1.55
CA SER A 37 -14.01 14.63 2.34
C SER A 37 -14.85 13.57 1.63
N ARG A 38 -15.45 12.68 2.43
CA ARG A 38 -16.35 11.62 2.01
C ARG A 38 -17.62 11.64 2.85
N GLY A 39 -18.57 10.79 2.49
CA GLY A 39 -19.81 10.63 3.25
C GLY A 39 -19.56 10.29 4.70
N ASN A 40 -20.59 10.49 5.53
CA ASN A 40 -20.55 10.15 6.96
C ASN A 40 -19.46 10.90 7.74
N GLY A 41 -19.13 12.14 7.35
CA GLY A 41 -18.15 12.97 8.05
C GLY A 41 -16.70 12.49 7.94
N THR A 42 -16.40 11.59 7.00
CA THR A 42 -15.06 11.04 6.84
C THR A 42 -14.13 12.04 6.14
N ILE A 43 -12.99 12.33 6.76
CA ILE A 43 -11.90 13.12 6.17
C ILE A 43 -10.70 12.21 5.98
N ILE A 44 -10.15 12.19 4.76
CA ILE A 44 -8.91 11.49 4.43
C ILE A 44 -7.86 12.49 4.01
N HIS A 45 -6.60 12.17 4.22
CA HIS A 45 -5.50 13.00 3.77
C HIS A 45 -4.31 12.15 3.33
N THR A 46 -3.44 12.75 2.53
CA THR A 46 -2.16 12.23 2.11
C THR A 46 -1.08 13.25 2.40
N VAL A 47 0.14 12.78 2.64
CA VAL A 47 1.36 13.61 2.74
C VAL A 47 2.40 13.25 1.67
N ASN A 48 2.05 12.36 0.73
CA ASN A 48 2.91 11.93 -0.38
C ASN A 48 2.19 12.05 -1.75
N GLY A 49 1.21 12.94 -1.85
CA GLY A 49 0.50 13.24 -3.10
C GLY A 49 -0.37 12.08 -3.61
N GLY A 50 -0.82 11.19 -2.72
CA GLY A 50 -1.70 10.06 -3.03
C GLY A 50 -0.96 8.87 -3.65
N GLN A 51 0.36 8.85 -3.59
CA GLN A 51 1.19 7.84 -4.23
C GLN A 51 1.26 6.57 -3.38
N THR A 52 0.87 5.44 -3.96
CA THR A 52 1.07 4.12 -3.37
C THR A 52 2.12 3.37 -4.20
N TYR A 53 3.38 3.44 -3.81
CA TYR A 53 4.44 2.66 -4.45
C TYR A 53 4.49 1.26 -3.85
N ILE A 54 4.20 0.24 -4.65
CA ILE A 54 4.60 -1.12 -4.32
C ILE A 54 6.03 -1.25 -4.84
N LYS A 55 7.02 -1.31 -3.93
CA LYS A 55 8.39 -1.64 -4.31
C LYS A 55 8.34 -3.02 -4.95
N LYS A 56 8.50 -3.10 -6.28
CA LYS A 56 8.68 -4.37 -6.97
C LYS A 56 9.99 -4.93 -6.43
N LEU A 57 9.90 -5.88 -5.50
CA LEU A 57 11.06 -6.69 -5.16
C LEU A 57 11.43 -7.39 -6.47
N ASN A 58 12.62 -7.08 -7.01
CA ASN A 58 13.18 -7.88 -8.07
C ASN A 58 13.18 -9.31 -7.56
N SER A 59 12.50 -10.20 -8.28
CA SER A 59 12.35 -11.60 -7.95
C SER A 59 13.72 -12.27 -7.94
N PHE A 60 14.43 -12.18 -6.82
CA PHE A 60 15.67 -12.89 -6.53
C PHE A 60 15.66 -13.30 -5.08
N GLN A 61 14.88 -14.34 -4.77
CA GLN A 61 15.40 -15.67 -4.46
C GLN A 61 14.17 -16.54 -4.25
N THR A 62 14.12 -17.66 -4.95
CA THR A 62 13.19 -18.77 -4.69
C THR A 62 12.96 -18.91 -3.20
N ALA A 63 11.68 -18.90 -2.79
CA ALA A 63 11.27 -19.01 -1.40
C ALA A 63 11.96 -20.18 -0.71
N ILE A 64 12.95 -19.89 0.13
CA ILE A 64 13.50 -20.87 1.09
C ILE A 64 12.57 -21.04 2.29
N TYR A 65 11.51 -20.23 2.36
CA TYR A 65 10.48 -20.28 3.38
C TYR A 65 9.26 -21.00 2.82
N LYS A 66 8.85 -22.09 3.48
CA LYS A 66 7.56 -22.72 3.26
C LYS A 66 6.60 -22.17 4.30
N LEU A 67 5.63 -21.37 3.87
CA LEU A 67 4.54 -20.95 4.75
C LEU A 67 3.58 -22.14 4.93
N CYS A 68 3.23 -22.46 6.16
CA CYS A 68 2.20 -23.45 6.48
C CYS A 68 0.83 -22.76 6.63
N GLN A 69 -0.24 -23.48 6.28
CA GLN A 69 -1.63 -23.01 6.40
C GLN A 69 -1.97 -22.65 7.86
N ASN A 70 -2.57 -21.48 8.09
CA ASN A 70 -2.99 -21.00 9.42
C ASN A 70 -4.53 -20.94 9.60
N TYR A 71 -5.25 -21.92 9.06
CA TYR A 71 -6.70 -22.05 9.21
C TYR A 71 -7.10 -22.77 10.53
N PRO A 72 -8.23 -22.41 11.18
CA PRO A 72 -9.05 -21.22 10.99
C PRO A 72 -8.71 -20.17 12.04
N ASN A 73 -8.34 -18.96 11.63
CA ASN A 73 -8.32 -17.83 12.55
C ASN A 73 -9.06 -16.63 11.96
N PRO A 74 -10.35 -16.43 12.31
CA PRO A 74 -11.06 -15.22 11.97
C PRO A 74 -10.87 -14.08 12.98
N PHE A 75 -10.40 -14.30 14.22
CA PHE A 75 -10.19 -13.23 15.21
C PHE A 75 -9.14 -13.61 16.28
N ASN A 76 -7.86 -13.45 15.97
CA ASN A 76 -6.81 -13.35 16.99
C ASN A 76 -5.80 -12.28 16.53
N PRO A 77 -5.57 -11.19 17.30
CA PRO A 77 -4.63 -10.12 16.92
C PRO A 77 -3.16 -10.57 16.90
N THR A 78 -2.89 -11.82 17.30
CA THR A 78 -1.56 -12.43 17.28
C THR A 78 -1.56 -13.68 16.41
N THR A 79 -0.50 -13.86 15.62
CA THR A 79 -0.25 -15.05 14.82
C THR A 79 1.18 -15.51 15.07
N ILE A 80 1.36 -16.79 15.39
CA ILE A 80 2.68 -17.41 15.56
C ILE A 80 3.10 -18.01 14.22
N LEU A 81 4.19 -17.50 13.65
CA LEU A 81 4.77 -18.01 12.41
C LEU A 81 5.90 -18.99 12.74
N ASN A 82 5.70 -20.26 12.39
CA ASN A 82 6.76 -21.27 12.48
C ASN A 82 7.66 -21.19 11.24
N LEU A 83 8.93 -20.81 11.44
CA LEU A 83 9.93 -20.70 10.38
C LEU A 83 11.00 -21.79 10.56
N GLN A 84 11.43 -22.41 9.46
CA GLN A 84 12.60 -23.30 9.44
C GLN A 84 13.73 -22.68 8.62
N PHE A 85 14.95 -22.68 9.19
CA PHE A 85 16.16 -22.22 8.52
C PHE A 85 17.13 -23.38 8.31
N ARG A 86 17.81 -23.44 7.17
CA ARG A 86 18.90 -24.39 6.94
C ARG A 86 20.19 -23.80 7.50
N LYS A 87 20.85 -24.53 8.41
CA LYS A 87 22.15 -24.15 8.97
C LYS A 87 23.20 -24.14 7.85
N ILE A 88 23.76 -22.97 7.54
CA ILE A 88 24.95 -22.86 6.68
C ILE A 88 26.15 -22.89 7.62
N ILE A 89 26.97 -23.93 7.51
CA ILE A 89 28.24 -24.03 8.22
C ILE A 89 29.26 -23.30 7.35
N LEU A 90 29.79 -22.18 7.85
CA LEU A 90 30.99 -21.56 7.29
C LEU A 90 32.19 -22.36 7.80
N LEU A 91 32.86 -23.08 6.90
CA LEU A 91 34.19 -23.62 7.16
C LEU A 91 35.19 -22.47 6.97
N VAL A 92 35.94 -22.15 8.03
CA VAL A 92 37.16 -21.32 7.98
C VAL A 92 38.35 -22.23 7.93
#